data_AF-A0A1B6HNX6-F1
#
_entry.id   AF-A0A1B6HNX6-F1
#
_cell.length_a   1.000
_cell.length_b   1.000
_cell.length_c   1.000
_cell.angle_alpha   90.00
_cell.angle_beta   90.00
_cell.angle_gamma   90.00
#
_symmetry.space_group_name_H-M   'P 1'
#
loop_
_entity.id
_entity.type
_entity.pdbx_description
1 polymer ?
#
loop_
_entity_poly.entity_id
_entity_poly.type
_entity_poly.pdbx_seq_one_letter_code
_entity_poly.pdbx_strand_id
1 'polypeptide(L)'
;LLSMTAMLQMELPHINVLSKVDQVDKHRDRLRFGLDYYTEVLDLQYLLDSLQQDPFTAKYKKLNAALVSLVEDYGLVSFLPLSVKDKQTLLRVRAATDRAGGYVYGA
;
A
#
# COMPACT_ATOMS: atom_id res chain seq x y z
N LEU A 1 -2.17 8.13 -4.56
CA LEU A 1 -1.71 8.97 -5.70
C LEU A 1 -0.54 9.87 -5.33
N LEU A 2 -0.57 10.63 -4.21
CA LEU A 2 0.56 11.49 -3.81
C LEU A 2 1.92 10.76 -3.78
N SER A 3 1.98 9.59 -3.15
CA SER A 3 3.20 8.77 -3.07
C SER A 3 3.70 8.37 -4.46
N MET A 4 2.81 7.90 -5.35
CA MET A 4 3.15 7.56 -6.74
C MET A 4 3.64 8.77 -7.54
N THR A 5 2.95 9.92 -7.43
CA THR A 5 3.38 11.15 -8.10
C THR A 5 4.76 11.60 -7.62
N ALA A 6 5.01 11.51 -6.32
CA ALA A 6 6.33 11.82 -5.76
C ALA A 6 7.40 10.84 -6.26
N MET A 7 7.11 9.53 -6.31
CA MET A 7 8.03 8.52 -6.83
C MET A 7 8.42 8.78 -8.29
N LEU A 8 7.46 9.21 -9.12
CA LEU A 8 7.73 9.52 -10.53
C LEU A 8 8.50 10.82 -10.73
N GLN A 9 8.28 11.81 -9.86
CA GLN A 9 8.89 13.13 -10.02
C GLN A 9 10.25 13.27 -9.34
N MET A 10 10.53 12.48 -8.30
CA MET A 10 11.71 12.66 -7.45
C MET A 10 12.86 11.69 -7.74
N GLU A 11 12.69 10.68 -8.61
CA GLU A 11 13.74 9.73 -9.05
C GLU A 11 14.64 9.16 -7.92
N LEU A 12 14.13 9.07 -6.69
CA LEU A 12 14.87 8.58 -5.51
C LEU A 12 14.28 7.25 -5.03
N PRO A 13 15.06 6.43 -4.29
CA PRO A 13 14.51 5.25 -3.65
C PRO A 13 13.50 5.66 -2.56
N HIS A 14 12.23 5.29 -2.77
CA HIS A 14 11.14 5.60 -1.85
C HIS A 14 10.59 4.34 -1.18
N ILE A 15 10.36 4.42 0.13
CA ILE A 15 9.68 3.38 0.90
C ILE A 15 8.40 3.98 1.46
N ASN A 16 7.27 3.36 1.15
CA ASN A 16 5.99 3.75 1.72
C ASN A 16 5.72 2.95 3.00
N VAL A 17 5.51 3.65 4.13
CA VAL A 17 5.30 3.02 5.44
C VAL A 17 3.94 3.43 6.00
N LEU A 18 3.15 2.43 6.43
CA LEU A 18 1.93 2.64 7.20
C LEU A 18 2.28 2.56 8.69
N SER A 19 2.47 3.70 9.35
CA SER A 19 3.04 3.79 10.70
C SER A 19 2.11 3.49 11.88
N LYS A 20 0.79 3.41 11.64
CA LYS A 20 -0.25 3.29 12.69
C LYS A 20 -1.18 2.10 12.46
N VAL A 21 -0.61 0.97 12.04
CA VAL A 21 -1.37 -0.26 11.79
C VAL A 21 -2.10 -0.74 13.05
N ASP A 22 -1.56 -0.45 14.24
CA ASP A 22 -2.18 -0.77 15.53
C ASP A 22 -3.58 -0.15 15.73
N GLN A 23 -3.90 0.95 15.03
CA GLN A 23 -5.23 1.56 15.08
C GLN A 23 -6.20 0.91 14.10
N VAL A 24 -5.68 0.28 13.04
CA VAL A 24 -6.47 -0.44 12.04
C VAL A 24 -7.05 -1.71 12.68
N ASP A 25 -6.28 -2.39 13.53
CA ASP A 25 -6.75 -3.56 14.30
C ASP A 25 -7.96 -3.24 15.19
N LYS A 26 -8.03 -2.01 15.74
CA LYS A 26 -9.18 -1.57 16.56
C LYS A 26 -10.45 -1.35 15.75
N HIS A 27 -10.34 -1.22 14.44
CA HIS A 27 -11.45 -0.96 13.52
C HIS A 27 -11.59 -2.08 12.49
N ARG A 28 -11.06 -3.28 12.78
CA ARG A 28 -11.00 -4.41 11.86
C ARG A 28 -12.38 -4.77 11.29
N ASP A 29 -13.43 -4.62 12.09
CA ASP A 29 -14.83 -4.88 11.69
C ASP A 29 -15.36 -3.95 10.59
N ARG A 30 -14.69 -2.81 10.36
CA ARG A 30 -15.04 -1.84 9.30
C ARG A 30 -14.23 -2.05 8.02
N LEU A 31 -13.18 -2.87 8.05
CA LEU A 31 -12.41 -3.16 6.85
C LEU A 31 -13.07 -4.29 6.07
N ARG A 32 -13.32 -4.04 4.78
CA ARG A 32 -13.86 -5.04 3.86
C ARG A 32 -12.83 -6.13 3.50
N PHE A 33 -11.54 -5.85 3.68
CA PHE A 33 -10.44 -6.76 3.36
C PHE A 33 -9.47 -6.88 4.53
N GLY A 34 -8.67 -7.95 4.55
CA GLY A 34 -7.57 -8.11 5.50
C GLY A 34 -6.50 -7.03 5.29
N LEU A 35 -5.72 -6.72 6.33
CA LEU A 35 -4.64 -5.74 6.23
C LEU A 35 -3.63 -6.12 5.14
N ASP A 36 -3.35 -7.41 4.99
CA ASP A 36 -2.44 -7.97 3.99
C ASP A 36 -2.86 -7.62 2.55
N TYR A 37 -4.17 -7.53 2.29
CA TYR A 37 -4.72 -7.11 1.01
C TYR A 37 -4.34 -5.66 0.66
N TYR A 38 -4.33 -4.78 1.66
CA TYR A 38 -3.98 -3.37 1.50
C TYR A 38 -2.46 -3.14 1.45
N THR A 39 -1.65 -4.09 1.93
CA THR A 39 -0.19 -3.97 1.95
C THR A 39 0.49 -4.63 0.76
N GLU A 40 -0.04 -5.76 0.27
CA GLU A 40 0.61 -6.61 -0.75
C GLU A 40 0.00 -6.49 -2.15
N VAL A 41 -0.94 -5.55 -2.38
CA VAL A 41 -1.59 -5.32 -3.69
C VAL A 41 -2.04 -6.65 -4.33
N LEU A 42 -2.76 -7.44 -3.55
CA LEU A 42 -3.29 -8.72 -4.00
C LEU A 42 -4.56 -8.46 -4.82
N ASP A 43 -4.50 -8.70 -6.13
CA ASP A 43 -5.63 -8.64 -7.08
C ASP A 43 -6.61 -7.46 -6.91
N LEU A 44 -6.32 -6.35 -7.58
CA LEU A 44 -7.15 -5.14 -7.57
C LEU A 44 -8.48 -5.30 -8.30
N GLN A 45 -8.69 -6.39 -9.05
CA GLN A 45 -9.98 -6.68 -9.69
C GLN A 45 -11.05 -6.99 -8.64
N TYR A 46 -10.67 -7.70 -7.58
CA TYR A 46 -11.57 -7.99 -6.45
C TYR A 46 -12.01 -6.71 -5.71
N LEU A 47 -11.12 -5.73 -5.56
CA LEU A 47 -11.44 -4.41 -5.03
C LEU A 47 -12.42 -3.66 -5.94
N LEU A 48 -12.20 -3.72 -7.25
CA LEU A 48 -13.03 -3.04 -8.24
C LEU A 48 -14.47 -3.56 -8.22
N ASP A 49 -14.67 -4.87 -8.08
CA ASP A 49 -15.99 -5.48 -7.98
C ASP A 49 -16.73 -5.08 -6.71
N SER A 50 -16.04 -5.09 -5.56
CA SER A 50 -16.61 -4.60 -4.28
C SER A 50 -16.95 -3.10 -4.32
N LEU A 51 -16.16 -2.29 -5.02
CA LEU A 51 -16.44 -0.86 -5.23
C LEU A 51 -17.65 -0.64 -6.15
N GLN A 52 -17.94 -1.56 -7.07
CA GLN A 52 -19.12 -1.43 -7.95
C GLN A 52 -20.42 -1.81 -7.24
N GLN A 53 -20.35 -2.64 -6.19
CA GLN A 53 -21.51 -3.04 -5.39
C GLN A 53 -21.99 -1.95 -4.42
N ASP A 54 -21.15 -0.97 -4.10
CA ASP A 54 -21.51 0.11 -3.20
C ASP A 54 -22.23 1.25 -3.97
N PRO A 55 -23.46 1.62 -3.58
CA PRO A 55 -24.26 2.64 -4.27
C PRO A 55 -23.58 4.01 -4.35
N PHE A 56 -22.63 4.33 -3.47
CA PHE A 56 -21.88 5.57 -3.53
C PHE A 56 -20.81 5.58 -4.64
N THR A 57 -20.13 4.45 -4.84
CA THR A 57 -18.99 4.32 -5.77
C THR A 57 -19.38 3.75 -7.13
N ALA A 58 -20.56 3.15 -7.27
CA ALA A 58 -21.08 2.61 -8.52
C ALA A 58 -21.12 3.65 -9.67
N LYS A 59 -21.41 4.93 -9.36
CA LYS A 59 -21.40 6.03 -10.35
C LYS A 59 -20.02 6.31 -10.95
N TYR A 60 -18.94 5.91 -10.28
CA TYR A 60 -17.56 6.20 -10.67
C TYR A 60 -16.84 5.01 -11.31
N LYS A 61 -17.57 4.04 -11.87
CA LYS A 61 -17.01 2.80 -12.44
C LYS A 61 -15.84 3.03 -13.40
N LYS A 62 -15.96 3.98 -14.34
CA LYS A 62 -14.88 4.30 -15.29
C LYS A 62 -13.64 4.89 -14.61
N LEU A 63 -13.84 5.74 -13.60
CA LEU A 63 -12.75 6.35 -12.83
C LEU A 63 -12.04 5.31 -11.96
N ASN A 64 -12.79 4.45 -11.27
CA ASN A 64 -12.22 3.40 -10.42
C ASN A 64 -11.42 2.41 -11.26
N ALA A 65 -11.90 2.04 -12.45
CA ALA A 65 -11.16 1.17 -13.37
C ALA A 65 -9.86 1.83 -13.87
N ALA A 66 -9.89 3.11 -14.24
CA ALA A 66 -8.70 3.84 -14.64
C ALA A 66 -7.68 3.97 -13.49
N LEU A 67 -8.14 4.15 -12.25
CA LEU A 67 -7.27 4.19 -11.07
C LEU A 67 -6.65 2.82 -10.77
N VAL A 68 -7.41 1.73 -10.91
CA VAL A 68 -6.88 0.36 -10.75
C VAL A 68 -5.81 0.07 -11.79
N SER A 69 -6.10 0.31 -13.08
CA SER A 69 -5.12 0.17 -14.17
C SER A 69 -3.85 0.95 -13.87
N LEU A 70 -3.98 2.21 -13.44
CA LEU A 70 -2.83 3.05 -13.11
C LEU A 70 -1.98 2.47 -11.96
N VAL A 71 -2.59 1.86 -10.94
CA VAL A 71 -1.84 1.24 -9.84
C VAL A 71 -1.17 -0.06 -10.29
N GLU A 72 -1.82 -0.85 -11.13
CA GLU A 72 -1.26 -2.07 -11.73
C GLU A 72 -0.08 -1.75 -12.67
N ASP A 73 -0.26 -0.78 -13.57
CA ASP A 73 0.71 -0.40 -14.60
C ASP A 73 2.02 0.12 -14.01
N TYR A 74 1.95 0.85 -12.89
CA TYR A 74 3.13 1.33 -12.21
C TYR A 74 3.69 0.31 -11.22
N GLY A 75 2.89 -0.64 -10.73
CA GLY A 75 3.36 -1.71 -9.83
C GLY A 75 4.00 -1.23 -8.52
N LEU A 76 3.81 0.04 -8.13
CA LEU A 76 4.81 0.79 -7.35
C LEU A 76 4.33 1.36 -6.01
N VAL A 77 3.30 0.78 -5.38
CA VAL A 77 2.94 1.23 -4.03
C VAL A 77 2.67 0.06 -3.10
N SER A 78 3.69 -0.76 -2.85
CA SER A 78 3.67 -1.63 -1.67
C SER A 78 3.85 -0.77 -0.42
N PHE A 79 3.02 -0.99 0.58
CA PHE A 79 3.17 -0.34 1.87
C PHE A 79 3.72 -1.33 2.88
N LEU A 80 4.77 -0.93 3.60
CA LEU A 80 5.24 -1.70 4.75
C LEU A 80 4.38 -1.35 5.97
N PRO A 81 3.68 -2.33 6.56
CA PRO A 81 2.98 -2.11 7.82
C PRO A 81 4.02 -1.93 8.93
N LEU A 82 3.84 -0.87 9.72
CA LEU A 82 4.66 -0.55 10.88
C LEU A 82 3.75 -0.37 12.09
N SER A 83 4.07 -1.09 13.16
CA SER A 83 3.47 -0.92 14.47
C SER A 83 4.59 -0.70 15.48
N VAL A 84 4.58 0.44 16.19
CA VAL A 84 5.60 0.77 17.20
C VAL A 84 5.63 -0.25 18.35
N LYS A 85 4.51 -0.98 18.54
CA LYS A 85 4.39 -2.01 19.57
C LYS A 85 5.03 -3.34 19.15
N ASP A 86 5.19 -3.57 17.86
CA ASP A 86 5.72 -4.83 17.33
C ASP A 86 7.15 -4.66 16.79
N LYS A 87 8.08 -5.36 17.45
CA LYS A 87 9.50 -5.33 17.08
C LYS A 87 9.75 -5.96 15.70
N GLN A 88 8.92 -6.92 15.26
CA GLN A 88 9.13 -7.59 13.97
C GLN A 88 8.86 -6.65 12.79
N THR A 89 7.76 -5.89 12.82
CA THR A 89 7.48 -4.88 11.79
C THR A 89 8.56 -3.79 11.72
N LEU A 90 9.08 -3.36 12.87
CA LEU A 90 10.22 -2.42 12.94
C LEU A 90 11.47 -2.97 12.25
N LEU A 91 11.81 -4.25 12.48
CA LEU A 91 12.96 -4.89 11.84
C LEU A 91 12.78 -5.03 10.32
N ARG A 92 11.55 -5.29 9.85
CA ARG A 92 11.25 -5.35 8.41
C ARG A 92 11.42 -4.00 7.73
N VAL A 93 10.93 -2.92 8.34
CA VAL A 93 11.13 -1.56 7.81
C VAL A 93 12.60 -1.19 7.79
N ARG A 94 13.35 -1.50 8.86
CA ARG A 94 14.81 -1.31 8.88
C ARG A 94 15.49 -2.03 7.72
N ALA A 95 15.20 -3.32 7.52
CA ALA A 95 15.80 -4.11 6.45
C ALA A 95 15.45 -3.56 5.05
N ALA A 96 14.23 -3.07 4.87
CA ALA A 96 13.82 -2.41 3.63
C ALA A 96 14.59 -1.10 3.41
N THR A 97 14.78 -0.29 4.45
CA THR A 97 15.61 0.93 4.41
C THR A 97 17.06 0.63 4.08
N ASP A 98 17.65 -0.39 4.72
CA ASP A 98 19.03 -0.82 4.46
C ASP A 98 19.19 -1.30 3.00
N ARG A 99 18.17 -1.97 2.45
CA ARG A 99 18.13 -2.38 1.03
C ARG A 99 18.03 -1.18 0.09
N ALA A 100 17.13 -0.25 0.37
CA ALA A 100 16.91 0.94 -0.45
C ALA A 100 18.13 1.88 -0.44
N GLY A 101 18.83 1.98 0.69
CA GLY A 101 20.07 2.73 0.82
C GLY A 101 21.31 2.05 0.22
N GLY A 102 21.18 0.84 -0.33
CA GLY A 102 22.30 0.08 -0.90
C GLY A 102 23.25 -0.53 0.12
N TYR A 103 22.96 -0.43 1.42
CA TYR A 103 23.80 -0.97 2.50
C TYR A 103 23.86 -2.51 2.47
N VAL A 104 22.84 -3.17 1.90
CA VAL A 104 22.83 -4.63 1.67
C VAL A 104 23.94 -5.08 0.69
N TYR A 105 24.53 -4.17 -0.09
CA TYR A 105 25.59 -4.47 -1.07
C TYR A 105 26.99 -3.95 -0.65
N GLY A 106 27.16 -3.45 0.58
CA GLY A 106 28.41 -2.86 1.07
C GLY A 106 29.15 -3.71 2.11
N ALA A 107 30.21 -4.38 1.64
CA ALA A 107 31.22 -5.23 2.29
C ALA A 107 30.82 -6.68 2.63
#